data_AF-A0A8B8IH46-F1
#
_entry.id   AF-A0A8B8IH46-F1
#
_cell.length_a   1.000
_cell.length_b   1.000
_cell.length_c   1.000
_cell.angle_alpha   90.00
_cell.angle_beta   90.00
_cell.angle_gamma   90.00
#
_symmetry.space_group_name_H-M   'P 1'
#
loop_
_entity.id
_entity.type
_entity.pdbx_description
1 polymer ?
#
loop_
_entity_poly.entity_id
_entity_poly.type
_entity_poly.pdbx_seq_one_letter_code
_entity_poly.pdbx_strand_id
1 'polypeptide(L)'
;MLRTILVRNQILNDSLKKAIRSNVARCLSTELTRRKQPNKILEISEKGKSITSTWNVQTRYYSSLPTHSKVNLPALSPTMESGSIVSWEKKEGDKLSEGDLLCEIETDKATMGFETPEEGYLAKILIPAGTKGVPVGKLLCIIVENEADVAAFKDFKDDSIGDSKPAPSKPKAAAAPPPAAAAPAAPAPPAPAAPAPAAPRPAAAPAPAADQHSRIYASPMARRLAELKNLRLGAAAAAPTPPPAPAPGATYTDIPLSGMRETIAKRLSAAKQTIPHYQLCATVNVEKLLEMRKDVNARLAAEKSDVKVSVNDFILKAVAAACKRVPTVNSHWMDTFIRQFSNVDVSVAVATPTGLITPIIFNADSRGIIDISTNMKELAGKAKDGRLQPHEYQGGTVTVSNLGMFGITMFNAIINPPQSLILACGGLQEIVIPDKNEPQGFRLAKFITFTASADHRVIDGAVGAQWMKVLKENIENPANIIL
;
A
#
# COMPACT_ATOMS: atom_id res chain seq x y z
N MET A 1 -71.87 37.49 -4.01
CA MET A 1 -70.70 36.85 -3.36
C MET A 1 -71.07 35.80 -2.31
N LEU A 2 -72.06 36.02 -1.42
CA LEU A 2 -72.39 35.11 -0.31
C LEU A 2 -72.57 33.61 -0.64
N ARG A 3 -73.24 33.25 -1.76
CA ARG A 3 -73.47 31.83 -2.13
C ARG A 3 -72.18 31.01 -2.30
N THR A 4 -71.09 31.61 -2.78
CA THR A 4 -69.82 30.91 -3.05
C THR A 4 -69.09 30.49 -1.77
N ILE A 5 -69.30 31.22 -0.67
CA ILE A 5 -68.67 30.95 0.64
C ILE A 5 -69.37 29.77 1.33
N LEU A 6 -70.70 29.73 1.29
CA LEU A 6 -71.50 28.64 1.86
C LEU A 6 -71.15 27.28 1.23
N VAL A 7 -71.04 27.22 -0.10
CA VAL A 7 -70.67 25.99 -0.81
C VAL A 7 -69.27 25.50 -0.44
N ARG A 8 -68.28 26.39 -0.32
CA ARG A 8 -66.93 26.02 0.15
C ARG A 8 -66.93 25.47 1.57
N ASN A 9 -67.69 26.09 2.49
CA ASN A 9 -67.82 25.59 3.86
C ASN A 9 -68.54 24.24 3.95
N GLN A 10 -69.56 23.97 3.13
CA GLN A 10 -70.20 22.65 3.09
C GLN A 10 -69.23 21.56 2.63
N ILE A 11 -68.49 21.80 1.52
CA ILE A 11 -67.52 20.84 0.96
C ILE A 11 -66.39 20.53 1.96
N LEU A 12 -65.87 21.53 2.68
CA LEU A 12 -64.88 21.32 3.74
C LEU A 12 -65.46 20.50 4.91
N ASN A 13 -66.67 20.83 5.37
CA ASN A 13 -67.26 20.20 6.54
C ASN A 13 -67.61 18.71 6.29
N ASP A 14 -68.10 18.37 5.09
CA ASP A 14 -68.36 16.97 4.72
C ASP A 14 -67.08 16.19 4.40
N SER A 15 -66.03 16.84 3.88
CA SER A 15 -64.71 16.22 3.75
C SER A 15 -64.11 15.86 5.11
N LEU A 16 -64.21 16.78 6.09
CA LEU A 16 -63.77 16.57 7.47
C LEU A 16 -64.55 15.42 8.14
N LYS A 17 -65.89 15.41 8.04
CA LYS A 17 -66.72 14.31 8.55
C LYS A 17 -66.35 12.96 7.93
N LYS A 18 -66.05 12.92 6.63
CA LYS A 18 -65.67 11.69 5.92
C LYS A 18 -64.30 11.17 6.37
N ALA A 19 -63.33 12.06 6.58
CA ALA A 19 -62.02 11.72 7.14
C ALA A 19 -62.12 11.20 8.58
N ILE A 20 -62.86 11.90 9.45
CA ILE A 20 -63.06 11.47 10.85
C ILE A 20 -63.74 10.11 10.91
N ARG A 21 -64.84 9.89 10.16
CA ARG A 21 -65.51 8.58 10.09
C ARG A 21 -64.58 7.47 9.60
N SER A 22 -63.72 7.73 8.61
CA SER A 22 -62.76 6.75 8.10
C SER A 22 -61.69 6.35 9.12
N ASN A 23 -61.22 7.28 9.95
CA ASN A 23 -60.21 6.96 10.97
C ASN A 23 -60.83 6.30 12.20
N VAL A 24 -62.00 6.77 12.66
CA VAL A 24 -62.75 6.11 13.75
C VAL A 24 -63.11 4.67 13.38
N ALA A 25 -63.55 4.42 12.14
CA ALA A 25 -63.84 3.06 11.67
C ALA A 25 -62.60 2.14 11.67
N ARG A 26 -61.42 2.66 11.29
CA ARG A 26 -60.15 1.91 11.36
C ARG A 26 -59.74 1.61 12.80
N CYS A 27 -59.82 2.59 13.70
CA CYS A 27 -59.43 2.40 15.10
C CYS A 27 -60.37 1.42 15.84
N LEU A 28 -61.68 1.45 15.54
CA LEU A 28 -62.59 0.42 16.07
C LEU A 28 -62.37 -0.95 15.45
N SER A 29 -62.04 -1.07 14.16
CA SER A 29 -61.80 -2.39 13.56
C SER A 29 -60.54 -3.07 14.12
N THR A 30 -59.48 -2.31 14.42
CA THR A 30 -58.27 -2.87 15.05
C THR A 30 -58.49 -3.26 16.52
N GLU A 31 -59.19 -2.45 17.31
CA GLU A 31 -59.62 -2.83 18.69
C GLU A 31 -60.52 -4.08 18.70
N LEU A 32 -61.53 -4.15 17.83
CA LEU A 32 -62.47 -5.28 17.78
C LEU A 32 -61.81 -6.58 17.31
N THR A 33 -60.77 -6.49 16.46
CA THR A 33 -59.96 -7.65 16.07
C THR A 33 -59.07 -8.10 17.23
N ARG A 34 -58.43 -7.15 17.94
CA ARG A 34 -57.53 -7.42 19.07
C ARG A 34 -58.24 -8.03 20.29
N ARG A 35 -59.55 -7.77 20.48
CA ARG A 35 -60.34 -8.28 21.61
C ARG A 35 -60.96 -9.67 21.40
N LYS A 36 -60.83 -10.31 20.22
CA LYS A 36 -61.63 -11.49 19.85
C LYS A 36 -60.95 -12.86 19.86
N GLN A 37 -59.68 -12.98 20.28
CA GLN A 37 -59.02 -14.28 20.45
C GLN A 37 -58.19 -14.39 21.74
N PRO A 38 -58.77 -14.96 22.81
CA PRO A 38 -58.03 -15.60 23.89
C PRO A 38 -57.83 -17.11 23.62
N ASN A 39 -56.72 -17.65 24.12
CA ASN A 39 -56.24 -19.03 24.03
C ASN A 39 -57.32 -20.14 24.07
N LYS A 40 -57.20 -21.14 23.17
CA LYS A 40 -57.32 -22.55 23.59
C LYS A 40 -56.59 -23.53 22.66
N ILE A 41 -56.06 -24.58 23.30
CA ILE A 41 -55.47 -25.79 22.70
C ILE A 41 -56.61 -26.75 22.31
N LEU A 42 -56.49 -27.46 21.18
CA LEU A 42 -56.76 -28.91 21.02
C LEU A 42 -56.40 -29.40 19.60
N GLU A 43 -56.66 -30.67 19.31
CA GLU A 43 -55.86 -31.52 18.40
C GLU A 43 -56.73 -32.21 17.30
N ILE A 44 -56.08 -33.01 16.42
CA ILE A 44 -56.65 -34.11 15.61
C ILE A 44 -57.29 -33.81 14.22
N SER A 45 -56.59 -34.27 13.17
CA SER A 45 -57.03 -34.97 11.94
C SER A 45 -57.57 -34.28 10.66
N GLU A 46 -56.78 -34.47 9.59
CA GLU A 46 -57.11 -34.84 8.19
C GLU A 46 -58.10 -34.12 7.24
N LYS A 47 -57.67 -34.15 5.95
CA LYS A 47 -58.46 -34.16 4.69
C LYS A 47 -59.15 -32.87 4.22
N GLY A 48 -58.43 -32.12 3.38
CA GLY A 48 -59.01 -31.14 2.45
C GLY A 48 -57.94 -30.51 1.53
N LYS A 49 -57.78 -31.01 0.29
CA LYS A 49 -56.87 -30.39 -0.69
C LYS A 49 -57.54 -29.18 -1.35
N SER A 50 -56.93 -28.00 -1.24
CA SER A 50 -57.19 -26.86 -2.14
C SER A 50 -55.91 -26.06 -2.35
N ILE A 51 -55.83 -25.30 -3.45
CA ILE A 51 -54.61 -24.67 -3.93
C ILE A 51 -54.65 -23.16 -3.65
N THR A 52 -53.75 -22.68 -2.79
CA THR A 52 -53.53 -21.24 -2.57
C THR A 52 -52.04 -20.92 -2.45
N SER A 53 -51.62 -19.80 -3.03
CA SER A 53 -50.23 -19.35 -3.08
C SER A 53 -49.63 -19.14 -1.68
N THR A 54 -48.53 -19.83 -1.37
CA THR A 54 -47.76 -19.66 -0.14
C THR A 54 -46.86 -18.44 -0.22
N TRP A 55 -47.34 -17.31 0.28
CA TRP A 55 -46.46 -16.20 0.67
C TRP A 55 -45.68 -16.61 1.92
N ASN A 56 -44.40 -16.94 1.76
CA ASN A 56 -43.50 -17.23 2.89
C ASN A 56 -43.22 -15.94 3.69
N VAL A 57 -44.12 -15.64 4.64
CA VAL A 57 -43.85 -14.67 5.71
C VAL A 57 -42.83 -15.31 6.66
N GLN A 58 -41.55 -15.06 6.40
CA GLN A 58 -40.46 -15.61 7.20
C GLN A 58 -40.38 -14.88 8.55
N THR A 59 -41.21 -15.31 9.49
CA THR A 59 -41.18 -14.90 10.90
C THR A 59 -39.83 -15.30 11.51
N ARG A 60 -38.90 -14.34 11.55
CA ARG A 60 -37.63 -14.51 12.28
C ARG A 60 -37.94 -14.68 13.76
N TYR A 61 -37.77 -15.89 14.28
CA TYR A 61 -37.59 -16.07 15.71
C TYR A 61 -36.29 -15.36 16.10
N TYR A 62 -36.38 -14.38 17.00
CA TYR A 62 -35.22 -13.90 17.73
C TYR A 62 -34.86 -14.98 18.75
N SER A 63 -34.01 -15.92 18.36
CA SER A 63 -33.28 -16.76 19.32
C SER A 63 -32.35 -15.85 20.12
N SER A 64 -32.58 -15.77 21.43
CA SER A 64 -31.70 -15.05 22.36
C SER A 64 -30.35 -15.76 22.42
N LEU A 65 -29.39 -15.30 21.63
CA LEU A 65 -27.99 -15.69 21.79
C LEU A 65 -27.45 -15.11 23.13
N PRO A 66 -26.58 -15.84 23.85
CA PRO A 66 -25.89 -15.35 25.04
C PRO A 66 -25.06 -14.09 24.79
N THR A 67 -24.59 -13.45 25.86
CA THR A 67 -23.55 -12.41 25.80
C THR A 67 -22.31 -12.96 25.10
N HIS A 68 -21.93 -12.33 23.99
CA HIS A 68 -20.79 -12.74 23.17
C HIS A 68 -20.04 -11.50 22.66
N SER A 69 -18.72 -11.49 22.82
CA SER A 69 -17.87 -10.42 22.31
C SER A 69 -17.43 -10.70 20.87
N LYS A 70 -17.45 -9.65 20.04
CA LYS A 70 -17.10 -9.70 18.62
C LYS A 70 -15.70 -9.11 18.41
N VAL A 71 -14.70 -9.97 18.32
CA VAL A 71 -13.30 -9.55 18.17
C VAL A 71 -13.00 -9.23 16.71
N ASN A 72 -13.02 -7.96 16.37
CA ASN A 72 -12.64 -7.44 15.05
C ASN A 72 -11.15 -7.16 14.98
N LEU A 73 -10.52 -7.32 13.81
CA LEU A 73 -9.11 -6.98 13.57
C LEU A 73 -8.84 -5.49 13.84
N PRO A 74 -8.05 -5.11 14.86
CA PRO A 74 -7.73 -3.71 15.13
C PRO A 74 -6.66 -3.16 14.19
N ALA A 75 -6.56 -1.83 14.10
CA ALA A 75 -5.48 -1.15 13.38
C ALA A 75 -4.18 -1.18 14.20
N LEU A 76 -3.40 -2.27 14.09
CA LEU A 76 -2.11 -2.44 14.78
C LEU A 76 -1.03 -1.43 14.36
N SER A 77 -1.24 -0.68 13.26
CA SER A 77 -0.47 0.52 12.94
C SER A 77 -1.36 1.61 12.34
N PRO A 78 -1.00 2.91 12.47
CA PRO A 78 -1.86 4.02 12.01
C PRO A 78 -2.07 4.10 10.50
N THR A 79 -1.30 3.33 9.70
CA THR A 79 -1.40 3.24 8.24
C THR A 79 -1.89 1.85 7.77
N MET A 80 -2.53 1.07 8.65
CA MET A 80 -2.98 -0.29 8.35
C MET A 80 -4.40 -0.31 7.74
N GLU A 81 -4.51 -0.84 6.52
CA GLU A 81 -5.80 -1.16 5.88
C GLU A 81 -6.11 -2.66 5.95
N SER A 82 -5.09 -3.53 5.94
CA SER A 82 -5.22 -4.98 6.05
C SER A 82 -4.00 -5.65 6.72
N GLY A 83 -4.18 -6.83 7.31
CA GLY A 83 -3.13 -7.71 7.82
C GLY A 83 -3.28 -9.16 7.33
N SER A 84 -2.32 -10.02 7.66
CA SER A 84 -2.35 -11.46 7.35
C SER A 84 -2.16 -12.27 8.63
N ILE A 85 -2.95 -13.32 8.83
CA ILE A 85 -2.84 -14.17 10.03
C ILE A 85 -1.81 -15.27 9.75
N VAL A 86 -0.75 -15.35 10.56
CA VAL A 86 0.35 -16.31 10.40
C VAL A 86 0.01 -17.61 11.11
N SER A 87 -0.10 -17.59 12.43
CA SER A 87 -0.53 -18.70 13.31
C SER A 87 -1.70 -18.28 14.20
N TRP A 88 -2.46 -19.26 14.69
CA TRP A 88 -3.30 -19.11 15.88
C TRP A 88 -2.64 -19.94 16.99
N GLU A 89 -2.34 -19.32 18.13
CA GLU A 89 -1.72 -19.98 19.28
C GLU A 89 -2.78 -20.66 20.17
N LYS A 90 -4.05 -20.27 20.04
CA LYS A 90 -5.20 -20.82 20.76
C LYS A 90 -6.28 -21.38 19.82
N LYS A 91 -7.00 -22.39 20.30
CA LYS A 91 -7.97 -23.21 19.56
C LYS A 91 -9.40 -22.95 20.04
N GLU A 92 -10.36 -23.37 19.22
CA GLU A 92 -11.78 -23.29 19.56
C GLU A 92 -12.09 -24.10 20.84
N GLY A 93 -12.60 -23.42 21.86
CA GLY A 93 -12.82 -23.96 23.21
C GLY A 93 -11.76 -23.58 24.25
N ASP A 94 -10.60 -23.03 23.88
CA ASP A 94 -9.56 -22.64 24.84
C ASP A 94 -9.98 -21.41 25.66
N LYS A 95 -9.57 -21.39 26.95
CA LYS A 95 -9.77 -20.25 27.85
C LYS A 95 -8.77 -19.12 27.56
N LEU A 96 -9.26 -17.89 27.69
CA LEU A 96 -8.58 -16.62 27.46
C LEU A 96 -8.56 -15.80 28.75
N SER A 97 -7.40 -15.24 29.06
CA SER A 97 -7.16 -14.27 30.13
C SER A 97 -6.77 -12.93 29.50
N GLU A 98 -6.93 -11.82 30.21
CA GLU A 98 -6.45 -10.51 29.73
C GLU A 98 -4.94 -10.54 29.44
N GLY A 99 -4.54 -10.13 28.23
CA GLY A 99 -3.15 -10.18 27.77
C GLY A 99 -2.69 -11.50 27.14
N ASP A 100 -3.52 -12.54 27.08
CA ASP A 100 -3.15 -13.79 26.39
C ASP A 100 -3.03 -13.61 24.87
N LEU A 101 -1.94 -14.12 24.28
CA LEU A 101 -1.73 -14.15 22.83
C LEU A 101 -2.75 -15.05 22.11
N LEU A 102 -3.48 -14.50 21.13
CA LEU A 102 -4.43 -15.23 20.28
C LEU A 102 -3.78 -15.77 19.01
N CYS A 103 -3.10 -14.89 18.28
CA CYS A 103 -2.57 -15.16 16.95
C CYS A 103 -1.44 -14.20 16.58
N GLU A 104 -0.53 -14.65 15.72
CA GLU A 104 0.47 -13.78 15.09
C GLU A 104 -0.09 -13.14 13.82
N ILE A 105 0.07 -11.82 13.69
CA ILE A 105 -0.43 -11.04 12.55
C ILE A 105 0.73 -10.37 11.82
N GLU A 106 0.99 -10.80 10.59
CA GLU A 106 1.92 -10.15 9.67
C GLU A 106 1.26 -8.89 9.09
N THR A 107 1.89 -7.74 9.34
CA THR A 107 1.51 -6.43 8.77
C THR A 107 2.57 -5.97 7.76
N ASP A 108 2.25 -4.96 6.95
CA ASP A 108 3.19 -4.30 6.01
C ASP A 108 4.42 -3.65 6.70
N LYS A 109 4.58 -3.76 8.03
CA LYS A 109 5.69 -3.19 8.81
C LYS A 109 6.38 -4.17 9.78
N ALA A 110 5.65 -5.12 10.35
CA ALA A 110 6.18 -6.17 11.23
C ALA A 110 5.17 -7.32 11.43
N THR A 111 5.65 -8.51 11.80
CA THR A 111 4.82 -9.49 12.50
C THR A 111 4.62 -9.03 13.94
N MET A 112 3.38 -9.01 14.41
CA MET A 112 3.01 -8.63 15.77
C MET A 112 2.01 -9.64 16.34
N GLY A 113 2.23 -10.06 17.58
CA GLY A 113 1.22 -10.83 18.32
C GLY A 113 -0.01 -9.96 18.60
N PHE A 114 -1.20 -10.56 18.49
CA PHE A 114 -2.45 -9.95 18.92
C PHE A 114 -2.91 -10.58 20.24
N GLU A 115 -2.91 -9.77 21.30
CA GLU A 115 -3.28 -10.15 22.66
C GLU A 115 -4.78 -9.95 22.91
N THR A 116 -5.37 -10.76 23.78
CA THR A 116 -6.80 -10.72 24.12
C THR A 116 -7.08 -9.56 25.09
N PRO A 117 -8.01 -8.63 24.79
CA PRO A 117 -8.33 -7.50 25.67
C PRO A 117 -9.42 -7.82 26.72
N GLU A 118 -10.01 -9.02 26.71
CA GLU A 118 -11.16 -9.44 27.52
C GLU A 118 -11.00 -10.91 27.93
N GLU A 119 -11.44 -11.31 29.13
CA GLU A 119 -11.47 -12.73 29.54
C GLU A 119 -12.63 -13.50 28.89
N GLY A 120 -12.46 -14.81 28.68
CA GLY A 120 -13.55 -15.69 28.20
C GLY A 120 -13.08 -16.98 27.55
N TYR A 121 -13.92 -17.56 26.69
CA TYR A 121 -13.63 -18.78 25.92
C TYR A 121 -13.70 -18.49 24.42
N LEU A 122 -12.75 -19.01 23.64
CA LEU A 122 -12.69 -18.81 22.18
C LEU A 122 -13.74 -19.69 21.47
N ALA A 123 -14.93 -19.16 21.24
CA ALA A 123 -16.08 -19.96 20.81
C ALA A 123 -16.02 -20.42 19.33
N LYS A 124 -15.46 -19.60 18.44
CA LYS A 124 -15.24 -19.94 17.02
C LYS A 124 -14.21 -19.03 16.35
N ILE A 125 -13.36 -19.59 15.50
CA ILE A 125 -12.45 -18.89 14.58
C ILE A 125 -13.14 -18.72 13.23
N LEU A 126 -13.32 -17.49 12.77
CA LEU A 126 -13.98 -17.18 11.49
C LEU A 126 -12.99 -16.94 10.34
N ILE A 127 -11.69 -16.80 10.65
CA ILE A 127 -10.62 -16.65 9.66
C ILE A 127 -9.45 -17.60 10.01
N PRO A 128 -9.16 -18.63 9.18
CA PRO A 128 -8.12 -19.60 9.46
C PRO A 128 -6.71 -19.02 9.31
N ALA A 129 -5.73 -19.66 9.96
CA ALA A 129 -4.31 -19.37 9.80
C ALA A 129 -3.87 -19.41 8.32
N GLY A 130 -2.89 -18.58 7.97
CA GLY A 130 -2.42 -18.39 6.59
C GLY A 130 -3.30 -17.50 5.72
N THR A 131 -4.44 -16.98 6.22
CA THR A 131 -5.29 -16.06 5.44
C THR A 131 -4.61 -14.71 5.29
N LYS A 132 -4.27 -14.34 4.04
CA LYS A 132 -3.66 -13.07 3.68
C LYS A 132 -4.70 -11.98 3.37
N GLY A 133 -4.39 -10.73 3.70
CA GLY A 133 -5.19 -9.56 3.28
C GLY A 133 -6.54 -9.42 3.97
N VAL A 134 -6.63 -9.77 5.26
CA VAL A 134 -7.79 -9.51 6.12
C VAL A 134 -7.91 -7.99 6.34
N PRO A 135 -9.01 -7.32 5.93
CA PRO A 135 -9.16 -5.89 6.15
C PRO A 135 -9.42 -5.56 7.62
N VAL A 136 -8.92 -4.41 8.08
CA VAL A 136 -9.15 -3.89 9.43
C VAL A 136 -10.65 -3.72 9.67
N GLY A 137 -11.11 -4.05 10.88
CA GLY A 137 -12.53 -4.06 11.26
C GLY A 137 -13.29 -5.34 10.90
N LYS A 138 -12.69 -6.30 10.17
CA LYS A 138 -13.33 -7.61 9.94
C LYS A 138 -13.27 -8.49 11.20
N LEU A 139 -14.37 -9.17 11.49
CA LEU A 139 -14.51 -10.13 12.58
C LEU A 139 -13.54 -11.32 12.42
N LEU A 140 -12.70 -11.55 13.44
CA LEU A 140 -11.70 -12.63 13.50
C LEU A 140 -12.27 -13.88 14.18
N CYS A 141 -12.83 -13.70 15.37
CA CYS A 141 -13.36 -14.74 16.23
C CYS A 141 -14.48 -14.18 17.13
N ILE A 142 -15.17 -15.10 17.82
CA ILE A 142 -16.18 -14.78 18.84
C ILE A 142 -15.67 -15.30 20.19
N ILE A 143 -15.72 -14.46 21.22
CA ILE A 143 -15.43 -14.83 22.61
C ILE A 143 -16.74 -14.89 23.39
N VAL A 144 -16.89 -15.87 24.29
CA VAL A 144 -18.08 -16.03 25.13
C VAL A 144 -17.66 -16.25 26.58
N GLU A 145 -18.42 -15.68 27.52
CA GLU A 145 -18.10 -15.68 28.96
C GLU A 145 -18.16 -17.08 29.60
N ASN A 146 -19.01 -17.97 29.07
CA ASN A 146 -19.27 -19.30 29.61
C ASN A 146 -18.90 -20.43 28.65
N GLU A 147 -18.24 -21.48 29.18
CA GLU A 147 -17.81 -22.68 28.44
C GLU A 147 -18.98 -23.43 27.76
N ALA A 148 -20.17 -23.41 28.37
CA ALA A 148 -21.37 -24.09 27.88
C ALA A 148 -21.87 -23.56 26.52
N ASP A 149 -21.64 -22.27 26.24
CA ASP A 149 -22.20 -21.58 25.08
C ASP A 149 -21.34 -21.74 23.81
N VAL A 150 -20.09 -22.22 23.95
CA VAL A 150 -19.18 -22.56 22.84
C VAL A 150 -19.83 -23.51 21.82
N ALA A 151 -20.74 -24.39 22.29
CA ALA A 151 -21.48 -25.30 21.42
C ALA A 151 -22.46 -24.59 20.46
N ALA A 152 -23.00 -23.42 20.83
CA ALA A 152 -24.06 -22.74 20.09
C ALA A 152 -23.56 -21.96 18.86
N PHE A 153 -22.30 -21.52 18.86
CA PHE A 153 -21.75 -20.66 17.80
C PHE A 153 -21.14 -21.41 16.61
N LYS A 154 -21.12 -22.76 16.63
CA LYS A 154 -20.47 -23.60 15.61
C LYS A 154 -20.95 -23.33 14.19
N ASP A 155 -22.23 -23.01 13.98
CA ASP A 155 -22.80 -22.68 12.66
C ASP A 155 -22.87 -21.18 12.34
N PHE A 156 -22.35 -20.30 13.20
CA PHE A 156 -22.44 -18.85 12.99
C PHE A 156 -21.68 -18.40 11.72
N LYS A 157 -22.31 -17.49 10.98
CA LYS A 157 -21.78 -16.72 9.83
C LYS A 157 -22.33 -15.30 9.95
N ASP A 158 -21.46 -14.30 9.87
CA ASP A 158 -21.87 -12.89 9.93
C ASP A 158 -22.12 -12.34 8.51
N ASP A 159 -23.09 -11.43 8.37
CA ASP A 159 -23.57 -10.90 7.09
C ASP A 159 -24.02 -9.44 7.23
N SER A 160 -23.06 -8.53 7.47
CA SER A 160 -23.28 -7.08 7.42
C SER A 160 -21.98 -6.29 7.16
N ILE A 161 -22.13 -5.06 6.67
CA ILE A 161 -21.08 -4.10 6.30
C ILE A 161 -21.28 -2.84 7.15
N GLY A 162 -20.20 -2.17 7.61
CA GLY A 162 -20.29 -0.80 8.15
C GLY A 162 -19.09 -0.35 9.00
N ASP A 163 -18.51 0.80 8.65
CA ASP A 163 -17.41 1.49 9.36
C ASP A 163 -17.75 2.01 10.76
N SER A 164 -16.75 2.04 11.66
CA SER A 164 -16.37 3.23 12.47
C SER A 164 -15.07 3.00 13.28
N LYS A 165 -14.35 4.07 13.64
CA LYS A 165 -12.93 4.01 14.09
C LYS A 165 -12.51 5.20 14.97
N PRO A 166 -12.07 4.96 16.22
CA PRO A 166 -10.78 5.52 16.66
C PRO A 166 -9.96 4.54 17.56
N ALA A 167 -9.12 5.08 18.45
CA ALA A 167 -8.25 4.45 19.47
C ALA A 167 -7.94 5.56 20.53
N PRO A 168 -6.88 5.59 21.40
CA PRO A 168 -5.81 4.61 21.71
C PRO A 168 -5.31 4.51 23.19
N SER A 169 -4.48 3.50 23.53
CA SER A 169 -3.43 3.58 24.60
C SER A 169 -2.37 2.44 24.51
N LYS A 170 -1.28 2.54 25.31
CA LYS A 170 -0.03 1.70 25.36
C LYS A 170 0.61 1.86 26.78
N PRO A 171 1.79 1.29 27.19
CA PRO A 171 2.63 0.16 26.72
C PRO A 171 3.19 -0.78 27.86
N LYS A 172 4.02 -1.82 27.53
CA LYS A 172 5.43 -2.08 28.04
C LYS A 172 5.90 -3.57 27.93
N ALA A 173 7.22 -3.81 27.72
CA ALA A 173 7.89 -5.12 27.45
C ALA A 173 8.86 -5.56 28.60
N ALA A 174 9.61 -6.69 28.63
CA ALA A 174 10.12 -7.65 27.61
C ALA A 174 10.23 -9.12 28.19
N ALA A 175 11.11 -10.10 27.85
CA ALA A 175 12.51 -10.15 27.34
C ALA A 175 12.92 -11.52 26.66
N ALA A 176 14.17 -12.00 26.83
CA ALA A 176 14.84 -13.21 26.25
C ALA A 176 15.97 -13.72 27.23
N PRO A 177 16.94 -14.66 26.98
CA PRO A 177 17.38 -15.39 25.76
C PRO A 177 17.73 -16.94 25.94
N PRO A 178 18.94 -17.54 25.65
CA PRO A 178 19.34 -18.29 24.42
C PRO A 178 19.75 -19.82 24.58
N PRO A 179 20.79 -20.44 23.94
CA PRO A 179 20.70 -21.23 22.68
C PRO A 179 21.42 -22.65 22.65
N ALA A 180 21.34 -23.40 21.52
CA ALA A 180 22.21 -24.58 21.20
C ALA A 180 22.34 -24.85 19.66
N ALA A 181 23.23 -25.78 19.20
CA ALA A 181 23.84 -25.74 17.85
C ALA A 181 23.85 -27.03 16.97
N ALA A 182 23.83 -26.80 15.63
CA ALA A 182 24.62 -27.39 14.51
C ALA A 182 24.56 -28.89 14.01
N ALA A 183 24.37 -29.01 12.67
CA ALA A 183 24.93 -30.00 11.70
C ALA A 183 24.47 -31.49 11.73
N PRO A 184 24.73 -32.34 10.68
CA PRO A 184 25.33 -32.14 9.35
C PRO A 184 24.36 -32.50 8.15
N ALA A 185 24.84 -33.06 7.01
CA ALA A 185 24.14 -33.03 5.70
C ALA A 185 24.32 -34.27 4.74
N ALA A 186 23.75 -34.17 3.51
CA ALA A 186 23.84 -35.06 2.31
C ALA A 186 22.90 -36.31 2.28
N PRO A 187 22.64 -36.97 1.10
CA PRO A 187 23.10 -36.73 -0.29
C PRO A 187 21.95 -36.59 -1.33
N ALA A 188 22.24 -36.69 -2.65
CA ALA A 188 21.27 -36.54 -3.76
C ALA A 188 21.34 -37.68 -4.83
N PRO A 189 20.21 -38.05 -5.48
CA PRO A 189 20.14 -38.97 -6.64
C PRO A 189 19.56 -38.25 -7.92
N PRO A 190 19.31 -38.88 -9.10
CA PRO A 190 19.76 -38.31 -10.38
C PRO A 190 18.66 -37.94 -11.42
N ALA A 191 19.10 -37.39 -12.57
CA ALA A 191 18.28 -37.10 -13.76
C ALA A 191 17.93 -38.37 -14.58
N PRO A 192 16.89 -38.32 -15.43
CA PRO A 192 17.18 -38.46 -16.88
C PRO A 192 16.22 -37.75 -17.87
N ALA A 193 16.72 -37.62 -19.11
CA ALA A 193 16.00 -37.59 -20.40
C ALA A 193 15.14 -36.36 -20.80
N ALA A 194 15.04 -36.15 -22.12
CA ALA A 194 14.33 -35.05 -22.78
C ALA A 194 13.63 -35.54 -24.07
N PRO A 195 12.59 -34.83 -24.53
CA PRO A 195 12.19 -34.83 -25.94
C PRO A 195 12.14 -33.40 -26.54
N ALA A 196 12.17 -33.32 -27.88
CA ALA A 196 12.02 -32.11 -28.68
C ALA A 196 10.94 -32.32 -29.77
N PRO A 197 10.70 -31.37 -30.69
CA PRO A 197 10.19 -30.02 -30.45
C PRO A 197 8.79 -29.81 -31.08
N ALA A 198 8.16 -28.64 -30.85
CA ALA A 198 6.79 -28.34 -31.26
C ALA A 198 6.65 -27.76 -32.69
N ALA A 199 5.40 -27.77 -33.21
CA ALA A 199 4.97 -27.02 -34.40
C ALA A 199 3.89 -25.97 -34.03
N PRO A 200 3.82 -24.82 -34.72
CA PRO A 200 3.10 -23.62 -34.23
C PRO A 200 1.61 -23.54 -34.61
N ARG A 201 0.88 -22.66 -33.89
CA ARG A 201 -0.49 -22.22 -34.22
C ARG A 201 -0.47 -20.71 -34.52
N PRO A 202 -1.17 -20.20 -35.54
CA PRO A 202 -1.12 -18.78 -35.93
C PRO A 202 -1.81 -17.84 -34.94
N ALA A 203 -1.43 -16.56 -35.01
CA ALA A 203 -1.80 -15.52 -34.04
C ALA A 203 -3.19 -14.89 -34.24
N ALA A 204 -3.69 -14.24 -33.19
CA ALA A 204 -4.87 -13.37 -33.20
C ALA A 204 -4.51 -11.92 -32.85
N ALA A 205 -5.27 -10.96 -33.38
CA ALA A 205 -4.99 -9.52 -33.27
C ALA A 205 -5.45 -8.91 -31.92
N PRO A 206 -4.85 -7.77 -31.47
CA PRO A 206 -5.16 -7.16 -30.18
C PRO A 206 -6.49 -6.39 -30.16
N ALA A 207 -7.08 -6.27 -28.97
CA ALA A 207 -8.27 -5.46 -28.69
C ALA A 207 -7.90 -4.09 -28.06
N PRO A 208 -8.69 -3.02 -28.30
CA PRO A 208 -8.42 -1.68 -27.76
C PRO A 208 -8.78 -1.54 -26.27
N ALA A 209 -8.21 -0.53 -25.63
CA ALA A 209 -8.41 -0.21 -24.20
C ALA A 209 -9.82 0.34 -23.89
N ALA A 210 -10.21 0.26 -22.60
CA ALA A 210 -11.52 0.68 -22.11
C ALA A 210 -11.47 2.00 -21.33
N ASP A 211 -12.35 2.93 -21.68
CA ASP A 211 -12.48 4.25 -21.06
C ASP A 211 -13.35 4.24 -19.79
N GLN A 212 -12.99 5.07 -18.81
CA GLN A 212 -13.68 5.13 -17.51
C GLN A 212 -14.91 6.06 -17.51
N HIS A 213 -15.93 5.74 -18.30
CA HIS A 213 -17.27 6.30 -18.07
C HIS A 213 -18.39 5.33 -18.47
N SER A 214 -19.16 4.86 -17.49
CA SER A 214 -20.02 3.66 -17.60
C SER A 214 -21.37 3.86 -18.33
N ARG A 215 -21.32 4.31 -19.60
CA ARG A 215 -22.43 4.14 -20.55
C ARG A 215 -22.28 2.81 -21.29
N ILE A 216 -23.26 1.92 -21.13
CA ILE A 216 -23.27 0.61 -21.79
C ILE A 216 -23.60 0.78 -23.29
N TYR A 217 -22.56 0.86 -24.12
CA TYR A 217 -22.66 0.89 -25.59
C TYR A 217 -23.01 -0.49 -26.17
N ALA A 218 -24.24 -0.94 -25.90
CA ALA A 218 -24.83 -2.13 -26.50
C ALA A 218 -25.86 -1.73 -27.57
N SER A 219 -25.79 -2.35 -28.76
CA SER A 219 -26.71 -2.09 -29.87
C SER A 219 -28.17 -2.46 -29.52
N PRO A 220 -29.18 -1.88 -30.20
CA PRO A 220 -30.59 -2.16 -29.90
C PRO A 220 -30.96 -3.65 -30.00
N MET A 221 -30.32 -4.38 -30.93
CA MET A 221 -30.50 -5.83 -31.08
C MET A 221 -29.85 -6.61 -29.92
N ALA A 222 -28.65 -6.21 -29.47
CA ALA A 222 -27.99 -6.84 -28.33
C ALA A 222 -28.78 -6.64 -27.03
N ARG A 223 -29.42 -5.47 -26.84
CA ARG A 223 -30.31 -5.19 -25.70
C ARG A 223 -31.53 -6.12 -25.69
N ARG A 224 -32.27 -6.23 -26.81
CA ARG A 224 -33.38 -7.19 -26.94
C ARG A 224 -32.97 -8.65 -26.74
N LEU A 225 -31.81 -9.05 -27.26
CA LEU A 225 -31.31 -10.43 -27.08
C LEU A 225 -30.91 -10.74 -25.63
N ALA A 226 -30.46 -9.73 -24.87
CA ALA A 226 -30.18 -9.88 -23.46
C ALA A 226 -31.46 -9.97 -22.62
N GLU A 227 -32.46 -9.13 -22.91
CA GLU A 227 -33.80 -9.18 -22.29
C GLU A 227 -34.47 -10.54 -22.51
N LEU A 228 -34.53 -11.01 -23.77
CA LEU A 228 -35.09 -12.33 -24.13
C LEU A 228 -34.35 -13.52 -23.50
N LYS A 229 -33.13 -13.33 -22.97
CA LYS A 229 -32.33 -14.36 -22.29
C LYS A 229 -32.14 -14.09 -20.79
N ASN A 230 -32.81 -13.08 -20.22
CA ASN A 230 -32.66 -12.63 -18.82
C ASN A 230 -31.19 -12.31 -18.41
N LEU A 231 -30.36 -11.84 -19.35
CA LEU A 231 -28.96 -11.50 -19.12
C LEU A 231 -28.82 -10.02 -18.72
N ARG A 232 -28.21 -9.74 -17.56
CA ARG A 232 -27.88 -8.35 -17.16
C ARG A 232 -26.71 -7.82 -17.98
N LEU A 233 -26.93 -6.76 -18.77
CA LEU A 233 -25.89 -6.02 -19.50
C LEU A 233 -25.05 -5.08 -18.63
N GLY A 234 -24.88 -5.40 -17.35
CA GLY A 234 -23.79 -4.80 -16.58
C GLY A 234 -22.46 -5.37 -17.06
N ALA A 235 -21.36 -4.63 -16.87
CA ALA A 235 -20.03 -5.23 -17.04
C ALA A 235 -19.88 -6.35 -16.02
N ALA A 236 -19.91 -7.61 -16.47
CA ALA A 236 -19.41 -8.71 -15.68
C ALA A 236 -17.94 -8.38 -15.37
N ALA A 237 -17.60 -8.27 -14.09
CA ALA A 237 -16.20 -8.13 -13.69
C ALA A 237 -15.43 -9.29 -14.33
N ALA A 238 -14.49 -8.98 -15.22
CA ALA A 238 -13.76 -10.00 -15.94
C ALA A 238 -13.07 -10.90 -14.91
N ALA A 239 -13.48 -12.17 -14.86
CA ALA A 239 -12.81 -13.16 -14.02
C ALA A 239 -11.31 -13.09 -14.35
N PRO A 240 -10.42 -13.03 -13.35
CA PRO A 240 -9.01 -12.76 -13.58
C PRO A 240 -8.49 -13.77 -14.59
N THR A 241 -8.08 -13.26 -15.77
CA THR A 241 -7.63 -14.12 -16.86
C THR A 241 -6.48 -14.97 -16.34
N PRO A 242 -6.54 -16.30 -16.45
CA PRO A 242 -5.46 -17.15 -15.96
C PRO A 242 -4.14 -16.70 -16.61
N PRO A 243 -3.02 -16.71 -15.87
CA PRO A 243 -1.74 -16.25 -16.41
C PRO A 243 -1.43 -17.01 -17.70
N PRO A 244 -0.87 -16.33 -18.72
CA PRO A 244 -0.65 -16.95 -20.03
C PRO A 244 0.22 -18.19 -19.88
N ALA A 245 -0.29 -19.33 -20.34
CA ALA A 245 0.40 -20.60 -20.23
C ALA A 245 1.80 -20.51 -20.88
N PRO A 246 2.85 -21.01 -20.21
CA PRO A 246 4.21 -20.94 -20.74
C PRO A 246 4.34 -21.75 -22.04
N ALA A 247 5.34 -21.40 -22.86
CA ALA A 247 5.56 -22.03 -24.15
C ALA A 247 5.77 -23.55 -24.01
N PRO A 248 5.29 -24.39 -24.96
CA PRO A 248 5.42 -25.85 -24.86
C PRO A 248 6.88 -26.28 -24.68
N GLY A 249 7.17 -26.96 -23.56
CA GLY A 249 8.51 -27.40 -23.19
C GLY A 249 9.32 -26.46 -22.29
N ALA A 250 8.81 -25.27 -21.95
CA ALA A 250 9.45 -24.38 -20.99
C ALA A 250 9.26 -24.88 -19.55
N THR A 251 10.34 -25.22 -18.86
CA THR A 251 10.36 -25.43 -17.41
C THR A 251 10.33 -24.09 -16.68
N TYR A 252 9.55 -24.00 -15.60
CA TYR A 252 9.39 -22.79 -14.80
C TYR A 252 9.18 -23.15 -13.32
N THR A 253 9.43 -22.18 -12.44
CA THR A 253 9.23 -22.31 -10.98
C THR A 253 8.54 -21.05 -10.50
N ASP A 254 7.33 -21.19 -9.96
CA ASP A 254 6.59 -20.07 -9.40
C ASP A 254 7.13 -19.70 -8.01
N ILE A 255 7.69 -18.49 -7.89
CA ILE A 255 8.19 -17.96 -6.62
C ILE A 255 7.14 -16.98 -6.08
N PRO A 256 6.55 -17.22 -4.88
CA PRO A 256 5.53 -16.34 -4.33
C PRO A 256 6.09 -14.95 -4.00
N LEU A 257 5.27 -13.92 -4.19
CA LEU A 257 5.62 -12.56 -3.80
C LEU A 257 5.61 -12.40 -2.27
N SER A 258 6.55 -11.62 -1.75
CA SER A 258 6.50 -11.10 -0.38
C SER A 258 5.67 -9.81 -0.33
N GLY A 259 5.00 -9.55 0.79
CA GLY A 259 4.14 -8.35 0.94
C GLY A 259 4.90 -7.04 0.65
N MET A 260 6.13 -6.92 1.14
CA MET A 260 7.01 -5.78 0.84
C MET A 260 7.23 -5.59 -0.68
N ARG A 261 7.39 -6.67 -1.45
CA ARG A 261 7.57 -6.59 -2.92
C ARG A 261 6.28 -6.15 -3.61
N GLU A 262 5.12 -6.59 -3.14
CA GLU A 262 3.84 -6.08 -3.64
C GLU A 262 3.64 -4.59 -3.35
N THR A 263 3.91 -4.14 -2.11
CA THR A 263 3.79 -2.72 -1.74
C THR A 263 4.71 -1.83 -2.57
N ILE A 264 5.96 -2.28 -2.82
CA ILE A 264 6.89 -1.59 -3.72
C ILE A 264 6.37 -1.59 -5.17
N ALA A 265 5.87 -2.72 -5.69
CA ALA A 265 5.34 -2.80 -7.05
C ALA A 265 4.12 -1.90 -7.26
N LYS A 266 3.19 -1.86 -6.29
CA LYS A 266 2.03 -0.94 -6.28
C LYS A 266 2.50 0.52 -6.31
N ARG A 267 3.46 0.90 -5.44
CA ARG A 267 4.02 2.27 -5.39
C ARG A 267 4.71 2.68 -6.70
N LEU A 268 5.55 1.83 -7.27
CA LEU A 268 6.27 2.12 -8.52
C LEU A 268 5.33 2.21 -9.72
N SER A 269 4.30 1.36 -9.78
CA SER A 269 3.28 1.39 -10.84
C SER A 269 2.49 2.70 -10.78
N ALA A 270 1.98 3.06 -9.60
CA ALA A 270 1.29 4.34 -9.39
C ALA A 270 2.18 5.53 -9.76
N ALA A 271 3.42 5.57 -9.27
CA ALA A 271 4.38 6.63 -9.59
C ALA A 271 4.59 6.78 -11.10
N LYS A 272 4.76 5.69 -11.85
CA LYS A 272 5.05 5.74 -13.28
C LYS A 272 3.83 5.99 -14.15
N GLN A 273 2.62 5.74 -13.64
CA GLN A 273 1.34 6.04 -14.30
C GLN A 273 0.87 7.48 -14.06
N THR A 274 1.08 8.05 -12.86
CA THR A 274 0.54 9.37 -12.50
C THR A 274 1.53 10.53 -12.65
N ILE A 275 2.83 10.30 -12.51
CA ILE A 275 3.85 11.35 -12.60
C ILE A 275 4.36 11.44 -14.05
N PRO A 276 4.20 12.57 -14.77
CA PRO A 276 4.80 12.79 -16.08
C PRO A 276 6.31 13.00 -15.93
N HIS A 277 7.03 11.88 -15.87
CA HIS A 277 8.49 11.83 -15.79
C HIS A 277 9.11 12.33 -17.10
N TYR A 278 9.90 13.39 -17.03
CA TYR A 278 10.89 13.72 -18.05
C TYR A 278 12.31 13.59 -17.48
N GLN A 279 13.32 13.60 -18.35
CA GLN A 279 14.71 13.31 -18.01
C GLN A 279 15.65 14.41 -18.49
N LEU A 280 16.58 14.78 -17.61
CA LEU A 280 17.68 15.69 -17.91
C LEU A 280 18.99 14.98 -17.61
N CYS A 281 19.91 14.95 -18.57
CA CYS A 281 21.19 14.27 -18.46
C CYS A 281 22.33 15.28 -18.60
N ALA A 282 23.35 15.18 -17.75
CA ALA A 282 24.54 16.01 -17.82
C ALA A 282 25.79 15.19 -17.47
N THR A 283 26.80 15.25 -18.34
CA THR A 283 28.14 14.72 -18.08
C THR A 283 29.01 15.83 -17.48
N VAL A 284 29.63 15.52 -16.34
CA VAL A 284 30.24 16.47 -15.41
C VAL A 284 31.64 16.03 -15.06
N ASN A 285 32.63 16.93 -15.13
CA ASN A 285 34.00 16.62 -14.73
C ASN A 285 34.11 16.52 -13.21
N VAL A 286 34.80 15.50 -12.70
CA VAL A 286 34.93 15.24 -11.25
C VAL A 286 36.38 15.23 -10.75
N GLU A 287 37.34 15.70 -11.54
CA GLU A 287 38.78 15.66 -11.22
C GLU A 287 39.08 16.45 -9.94
N LYS A 288 38.68 17.73 -9.88
CA LYS A 288 38.80 18.60 -8.71
C LYS A 288 38.08 18.06 -7.46
N LEU A 289 36.97 17.33 -7.65
CA LEU A 289 36.26 16.67 -6.55
C LEU A 289 37.05 15.48 -6.02
N LEU A 290 37.65 14.68 -6.91
CA LEU A 290 38.54 13.57 -6.54
C LEU A 290 39.83 14.06 -5.88
N GLU A 291 40.35 15.22 -6.26
CA GLU A 291 41.48 15.91 -5.62
C GLU A 291 41.12 16.41 -4.23
N MET A 292 40.08 17.25 -4.09
CA MET A 292 39.61 17.71 -2.78
C MET A 292 39.28 16.53 -1.85
N ARG A 293 38.73 15.44 -2.39
CA ARG A 293 38.48 14.20 -1.63
C ARG A 293 39.77 13.53 -1.15
N LYS A 294 40.87 13.54 -1.91
CA LYS A 294 42.17 13.03 -1.43
C LYS A 294 42.66 13.89 -0.27
N ASP A 295 42.67 15.20 -0.44
CA ASP A 295 43.20 16.16 0.54
C ASP A 295 42.41 16.13 1.86
N VAL A 296 41.08 16.10 1.79
CA VAL A 296 40.20 15.96 2.96
C VAL A 296 40.46 14.64 3.68
N ASN A 297 40.56 13.51 2.97
CA ASN A 297 40.89 12.23 3.61
C ASN A 297 42.31 12.19 4.20
N ALA A 298 43.28 12.88 3.59
CA ALA A 298 44.65 12.96 4.12
C ALA A 298 44.71 13.78 5.43
N ARG A 299 43.98 14.90 5.51
CA ARG A 299 43.86 15.70 6.75
C ARG A 299 43.14 14.93 7.86
N LEU A 300 42.00 14.31 7.53
CA LEU A 300 41.22 13.50 8.49
C LEU A 300 42.01 12.30 9.04
N ALA A 301 42.91 11.71 8.25
CA ALA A 301 43.83 10.67 8.70
C ALA A 301 44.94 11.21 9.62
N ALA A 302 45.48 12.41 9.34
CA ALA A 302 46.45 13.08 10.22
C ALA A 302 45.84 13.47 11.58
N GLU A 303 44.57 13.86 11.59
CA GLU A 303 43.75 14.13 12.77
C GLU A 303 43.29 12.85 13.52
N LYS A 304 43.70 11.66 13.04
CA LYS A 304 43.35 10.32 13.58
C LYS A 304 41.83 10.04 13.63
N SER A 305 41.04 10.68 12.79
CA SER A 305 39.62 10.39 12.66
C SER A 305 39.38 9.17 11.76
N ASP A 306 38.48 8.27 12.16
CA ASP A 306 38.09 7.08 11.37
C ASP A 306 37.11 7.42 10.21
N VAL A 307 36.81 8.70 9.99
CA VAL A 307 35.74 9.15 9.08
C VAL A 307 36.25 9.30 7.65
N LYS A 308 36.49 8.18 6.97
CA LYS A 308 36.82 8.15 5.53
C LYS A 308 35.66 8.68 4.67
N VAL A 309 35.87 9.76 3.92
CA VAL A 309 34.85 10.45 3.09
C VAL A 309 34.75 9.83 1.68
N SER A 310 33.53 9.65 1.20
CA SER A 310 33.20 9.09 -0.11
C SER A 310 32.90 10.18 -1.16
N VAL A 311 32.87 9.81 -2.46
CA VAL A 311 32.38 10.72 -3.52
C VAL A 311 30.88 10.99 -3.36
N ASN A 312 30.14 10.04 -2.80
CA ASN A 312 28.71 10.17 -2.56
C ASN A 312 28.40 11.32 -1.59
N ASP A 313 29.21 11.49 -0.54
CA ASP A 313 29.02 12.54 0.47
C ASP A 313 29.12 13.96 -0.13
N PHE A 314 30.04 14.16 -1.09
CA PHE A 314 30.12 15.40 -1.86
C PHE A 314 28.92 15.58 -2.81
N ILE A 315 28.45 14.51 -3.47
CA ILE A 315 27.26 14.57 -4.33
C ILE A 315 26.01 14.94 -3.52
N LEU A 316 25.82 14.33 -2.34
CA LEU A 316 24.70 14.64 -1.44
C LEU A 316 24.71 16.10 -1.00
N LYS A 317 25.88 16.64 -0.63
CA LYS A 317 26.03 18.06 -0.27
C LYS A 317 25.83 18.99 -1.47
N ALA A 318 26.34 18.65 -2.66
CA ALA A 318 26.16 19.42 -3.89
C ALA A 318 24.69 19.47 -4.34
N VAL A 319 23.94 18.35 -4.17
CA VAL A 319 22.49 18.26 -4.37
C VAL A 319 21.74 19.16 -3.40
N ALA A 320 22.09 19.12 -2.10
CA ALA A 320 21.45 19.97 -1.10
C ALA A 320 21.68 21.47 -1.35
N ALA A 321 22.90 21.87 -1.73
CA ALA A 321 23.22 23.23 -2.14
C ALA A 321 22.48 23.64 -3.44
N ALA A 322 22.36 22.74 -4.42
CA ALA A 322 21.62 23.00 -5.66
C ALA A 322 20.11 23.19 -5.39
N CYS A 323 19.52 22.36 -4.52
CA CYS A 323 18.14 22.52 -4.06
C CYS A 323 17.90 23.85 -3.31
N LYS A 324 18.88 24.38 -2.56
CA LYS A 324 18.76 25.74 -1.99
C LYS A 324 18.85 26.85 -3.04
N ARG A 325 19.74 26.72 -4.04
CA ARG A 325 19.89 27.71 -5.13
C ARG A 325 18.71 27.71 -6.12
N VAL A 326 17.98 26.60 -6.27
CA VAL A 326 16.77 26.49 -7.11
C VAL A 326 15.64 25.78 -6.33
N PRO A 327 14.98 26.45 -5.38
CA PRO A 327 14.11 25.82 -4.40
C PRO A 327 12.80 25.26 -4.96
N THR A 328 12.38 25.67 -6.15
CA THR A 328 11.24 25.08 -6.89
C THR A 328 11.38 23.56 -7.03
N VAL A 329 12.61 23.06 -7.21
CA VAL A 329 12.92 21.63 -7.32
C VAL A 329 12.72 20.89 -6.00
N ASN A 330 12.87 21.57 -4.87
CA ASN A 330 12.71 21.01 -3.53
C ASN A 330 11.23 21.04 -3.09
N SER A 331 10.36 20.43 -3.90
CA SER A 331 8.89 20.51 -3.75
C SER A 331 8.20 19.17 -3.95
N HIS A 332 7.01 19.01 -3.36
CA HIS A 332 6.09 17.88 -3.58
C HIS A 332 4.82 18.34 -4.28
N TRP A 333 4.28 17.50 -5.16
CA TRP A 333 2.94 17.67 -5.74
C TRP A 333 1.88 17.10 -4.78
N MET A 334 0.89 17.91 -4.39
CA MET A 334 -0.18 17.54 -3.43
C MET A 334 -1.59 17.60 -4.07
N ASP A 335 -1.68 17.46 -5.40
CA ASP A 335 -2.87 17.53 -6.28
C ASP A 335 -3.67 18.84 -6.29
N THR A 336 -3.78 19.51 -5.14
CA THR A 336 -4.47 20.80 -4.96
C THR A 336 -3.50 21.98 -4.81
N PHE A 337 -2.25 21.72 -4.45
CA PHE A 337 -1.17 22.71 -4.34
C PHE A 337 0.20 22.05 -4.51
N ILE A 338 1.23 22.86 -4.73
CA ILE A 338 2.63 22.45 -4.68
C ILE A 338 3.18 22.80 -3.29
N ARG A 339 3.78 21.83 -2.58
CA ARG A 339 4.44 22.05 -1.29
C ARG A 339 5.94 22.19 -1.50
N GLN A 340 6.43 23.43 -1.51
CA GLN A 340 7.86 23.75 -1.53
C GLN A 340 8.46 23.69 -0.11
N PHE A 341 9.68 23.21 0.03
CA PHE A 341 10.40 23.08 1.30
C PHE A 341 11.64 23.99 1.35
N SER A 342 11.91 24.58 2.51
CA SER A 342 13.11 25.43 2.75
C SER A 342 14.36 24.63 3.15
N ASN A 343 14.15 23.48 3.78
CA ASN A 343 15.18 22.55 4.24
C ASN A 343 15.29 21.40 3.22
N VAL A 344 16.47 20.76 3.10
CA VAL A 344 16.69 19.70 2.11
C VAL A 344 17.00 18.38 2.80
N ASP A 345 16.04 17.46 2.76
CA ASP A 345 16.16 16.11 3.32
C ASP A 345 16.45 15.13 2.19
N VAL A 346 17.65 14.57 2.15
CA VAL A 346 18.10 13.75 1.02
C VAL A 346 17.93 12.27 1.33
N SER A 347 17.01 11.61 0.62
CA SER A 347 16.85 10.15 0.63
C SER A 347 17.98 9.50 -0.19
N VAL A 348 18.64 8.48 0.34
CA VAL A 348 19.74 7.77 -0.35
C VAL A 348 19.33 6.33 -0.61
N ALA A 349 19.33 5.92 -1.88
CA ALA A 349 18.96 4.56 -2.27
C ALA A 349 20.06 3.55 -1.88
N VAL A 350 19.72 2.62 -0.98
CA VAL A 350 20.63 1.55 -0.50
C VAL A 350 20.05 0.19 -0.85
N ALA A 351 20.82 -0.62 -1.57
CA ALA A 351 20.48 -2.01 -1.85
C ALA A 351 20.77 -2.91 -0.62
N THR A 352 19.81 -3.76 -0.27
CA THR A 352 19.92 -4.79 0.77
C THR A 352 19.59 -6.17 0.17
N PRO A 353 19.90 -7.28 0.85
CA PRO A 353 19.51 -8.61 0.37
C PRO A 353 17.99 -8.80 0.24
N THR A 354 17.20 -8.03 1.00
CA THR A 354 15.73 -8.07 0.99
C THR A 354 15.11 -7.18 -0.09
N GLY A 355 15.80 -6.13 -0.56
CA GLY A 355 15.30 -5.25 -1.61
C GLY A 355 15.99 -3.88 -1.67
N LEU A 356 15.20 -2.83 -1.85
CA LEU A 356 15.66 -1.44 -1.90
C LEU A 356 15.08 -0.66 -0.71
N ILE A 357 15.94 -0.03 0.08
CA ILE A 357 15.55 0.87 1.16
C ILE A 357 16.14 2.28 0.93
N THR A 358 15.51 3.30 1.50
CA THR A 358 15.82 4.72 1.24
C THR A 358 15.98 5.50 2.54
N PRO A 359 17.06 5.28 3.32
CA PRO A 359 17.43 6.12 4.46
C PRO A 359 17.47 7.61 4.10
N ILE A 360 17.05 8.46 5.03
CA ILE A 360 16.94 9.93 4.86
C ILE A 360 18.00 10.64 5.70
N ILE A 361 18.77 11.53 5.07
CA ILE A 361 19.70 12.44 5.73
C ILE A 361 18.99 13.79 5.93
N PHE A 362 18.53 14.05 7.14
CA PHE A 362 17.75 15.24 7.49
C PHE A 362 18.59 16.51 7.55
N ASN A 363 18.15 17.58 6.88
CA ASN A 363 18.81 18.88 6.77
C ASN A 363 20.25 18.77 6.21
N ALA A 364 20.43 18.04 5.11
CA ALA A 364 21.73 17.89 4.45
C ALA A 364 22.30 19.24 3.97
N ASP A 365 21.45 20.25 3.80
CA ASP A 365 21.82 21.61 3.47
C ASP A 365 22.62 22.34 4.57
N SER A 366 22.42 22.00 5.85
CA SER A 366 23.11 22.65 6.98
C SER A 366 24.26 21.84 7.58
N ARG A 367 24.21 20.49 7.51
CA ARG A 367 25.25 19.59 8.03
C ARG A 367 26.60 19.70 7.29
N GLY A 368 27.70 19.38 7.98
CA GLY A 368 29.02 19.21 7.37
C GLY A 368 29.12 17.92 6.55
N ILE A 369 30.08 17.86 5.61
CA ILE A 369 30.33 16.67 4.78
C ILE A 369 30.78 15.46 5.65
N ILE A 370 31.48 15.74 6.75
CA ILE A 370 31.89 14.73 7.75
C ILE A 370 30.66 14.14 8.43
N ASP A 371 29.74 14.98 8.91
CA ASP A 371 28.48 14.54 9.56
C ASP A 371 27.60 13.72 8.61
N ILE A 372 27.51 14.16 7.35
CA ILE A 372 26.82 13.43 6.27
C ILE A 372 27.44 12.05 6.08
N SER A 373 28.77 11.95 6.00
CA SER A 373 29.48 10.67 5.83
C SER A 373 29.28 9.73 7.02
N THR A 374 29.34 10.25 8.25
CA THR A 374 29.11 9.47 9.48
C THR A 374 27.67 8.98 9.58
N ASN A 375 26.68 9.86 9.39
CA ASN A 375 25.27 9.51 9.48
C ASN A 375 24.83 8.58 8.34
N MET A 376 25.38 8.75 7.12
CA MET A 376 25.16 7.82 6.00
C MET A 376 25.72 6.42 6.30
N LYS A 377 26.88 6.30 6.96
CA LYS A 377 27.44 5.00 7.37
C LYS A 377 26.56 4.31 8.41
N GLU A 378 26.11 5.05 9.43
CA GLU A 378 25.21 4.56 10.47
C GLU A 378 23.89 4.03 9.87
N LEU A 379 23.24 4.85 9.03
CA LEU A 379 22.00 4.49 8.34
C LEU A 379 22.19 3.32 7.36
N ALA A 380 23.31 3.26 6.62
CA ALA A 380 23.63 2.13 5.76
C ALA A 380 23.91 0.83 6.53
N GLY A 381 24.47 0.92 7.74
CA GLY A 381 24.62 -0.20 8.66
C GLY A 381 23.26 -0.71 9.15
N LYS A 382 22.46 0.18 9.76
CA LYS A 382 21.08 -0.13 10.18
C LYS A 382 20.23 -0.70 9.04
N ALA A 383 20.41 -0.22 7.80
CA ALA A 383 19.70 -0.68 6.60
C ALA A 383 20.03 -2.14 6.24
N LYS A 384 21.32 -2.50 6.23
CA LYS A 384 21.76 -3.89 5.96
C LYS A 384 21.32 -4.84 7.07
N ASP A 385 21.34 -4.36 8.31
CA ASP A 385 20.92 -5.10 9.50
C ASP A 385 19.39 -5.14 9.69
N GLY A 386 18.61 -4.47 8.83
CA GLY A 386 17.14 -4.44 8.89
C GLY A 386 16.54 -3.67 10.08
N ARG A 387 17.32 -2.86 10.82
CA ARG A 387 16.90 -2.19 12.06
C ARG A 387 16.42 -0.74 11.89
N LEU A 388 16.21 -0.28 10.64
CA LEU A 388 15.76 1.09 10.36
C LEU A 388 14.37 1.37 10.94
N GLN A 389 14.21 2.50 11.61
CA GLN A 389 12.92 2.96 12.10
C GLN A 389 12.09 3.57 10.95
N PRO A 390 10.75 3.49 10.99
CA PRO A 390 9.88 4.06 9.95
C PRO A 390 10.19 5.51 9.58
N HIS A 391 10.51 6.36 10.55
CA HIS A 391 10.86 7.76 10.31
C HIS A 391 12.22 7.96 9.62
N GLU A 392 13.13 6.97 9.67
CA GLU A 392 14.44 7.05 9.00
C GLU A 392 14.33 6.81 7.48
N TYR A 393 13.20 6.29 6.96
CA TYR A 393 13.00 6.00 5.53
C TYR A 393 11.65 6.45 4.93
N GLN A 394 10.80 7.14 5.70
CA GLN A 394 9.52 7.69 5.21
C GLN A 394 9.60 9.21 5.17
N GLY A 395 9.49 9.80 3.97
CA GLY A 395 9.69 11.23 3.73
C GLY A 395 10.90 11.51 2.86
N GLY A 396 11.68 12.53 3.22
CA GLY A 396 12.70 13.12 2.34
C GLY A 396 12.07 13.99 1.24
N THR A 397 12.80 14.98 0.75
CA THR A 397 12.35 15.91 -0.31
C THR A 397 12.92 15.57 -1.69
N VAL A 398 14.08 14.92 -1.73
CA VAL A 398 14.76 14.49 -2.97
C VAL A 398 15.48 13.15 -2.76
N THR A 399 15.42 12.26 -3.76
CA THR A 399 16.17 10.98 -3.73
C THR A 399 17.45 11.08 -4.57
N VAL A 400 18.55 10.50 -4.06
CA VAL A 400 19.77 10.19 -4.82
C VAL A 400 19.97 8.68 -4.89
N SER A 401 20.24 8.17 -6.09
CA SER A 401 20.53 6.76 -6.38
C SER A 401 21.85 6.63 -7.14
N ASN A 402 22.71 5.70 -6.72
CA ASN A 402 24.07 5.58 -7.25
C ASN A 402 24.37 4.13 -7.64
N LEU A 403 24.51 3.89 -8.95
CA LEU A 403 24.86 2.57 -9.50
C LEU A 403 26.27 2.54 -10.11
N GLY A 404 27.08 3.57 -9.87
CA GLY A 404 28.45 3.66 -10.39
C GLY A 404 29.37 2.52 -9.91
N MET A 405 29.05 1.88 -8.79
CA MET A 405 29.75 0.68 -8.31
C MET A 405 29.52 -0.57 -9.19
N PHE A 406 28.49 -0.57 -10.04
CA PHE A 406 28.15 -1.66 -10.95
C PHE A 406 28.58 -1.37 -12.40
N GLY A 407 29.37 -0.33 -12.65
CA GLY A 407 29.85 0.04 -13.98
C GLY A 407 28.79 0.65 -14.92
N ILE A 408 27.58 0.94 -14.40
CA ILE A 408 26.48 1.50 -15.20
C ILE A 408 26.79 2.96 -15.58
N THR A 409 26.91 3.25 -16.88
CA THR A 409 27.30 4.57 -17.40
C THR A 409 26.22 5.63 -17.22
N MET A 410 24.96 5.27 -17.50
CA MET A 410 23.77 6.12 -17.38
C MET A 410 22.58 5.22 -17.04
N PHE A 411 21.70 5.66 -16.15
CA PHE A 411 20.42 4.98 -15.91
C PHE A 411 19.31 5.96 -15.53
N ASN A 412 18.07 5.52 -15.70
CA ASN A 412 16.87 6.28 -15.36
C ASN A 412 16.21 5.68 -14.12
N ALA A 413 16.09 6.47 -13.05
CA ALA A 413 15.37 6.06 -11.85
C ALA A 413 13.89 6.49 -11.93
N ILE A 414 13.01 5.78 -11.22
CA ILE A 414 11.60 6.16 -11.03
C ILE A 414 11.52 6.99 -9.74
N ILE A 415 10.79 8.10 -9.79
CA ILE A 415 10.60 9.00 -8.65
C ILE A 415 9.82 8.27 -7.55
N ASN A 416 10.22 8.46 -6.29
CA ASN A 416 9.47 7.97 -5.13
C ASN A 416 8.39 9.01 -4.74
N PRO A 417 7.09 8.75 -4.91
CA PRO A 417 6.06 9.70 -4.47
C PRO A 417 6.13 9.88 -2.94
N PRO A 418 5.90 11.09 -2.41
CA PRO A 418 5.42 12.32 -3.08
C PRO A 418 6.52 13.27 -3.61
N GLN A 419 7.79 12.83 -3.69
CA GLN A 419 8.90 13.67 -4.18
C GLN A 419 8.73 14.04 -5.67
N SER A 420 9.34 15.16 -6.11
CA SER A 420 9.30 15.61 -7.52
C SER A 420 10.60 15.36 -8.30
N LEU A 421 11.67 14.91 -7.63
CA LEU A 421 13.00 14.71 -8.24
C LEU A 421 13.67 13.43 -7.70
N ILE A 422 14.28 12.66 -8.62
CA ILE A 422 15.30 11.67 -8.30
C ILE A 422 16.54 11.86 -9.17
N LEU A 423 17.73 11.87 -8.55
CA LEU A 423 19.01 11.89 -9.24
C LEU A 423 19.60 10.48 -9.35
N ALA A 424 19.95 10.08 -10.56
CA ALA A 424 20.71 8.87 -10.86
C ALA A 424 22.18 9.22 -11.16
N CYS A 425 23.11 8.60 -10.44
CA CYS A 425 24.55 8.79 -10.56
C CYS A 425 25.19 7.57 -11.25
N GLY A 426 25.75 7.78 -12.45
CA GLY A 426 26.48 6.76 -13.19
C GLY A 426 27.88 6.45 -12.65
N GLY A 427 28.57 5.55 -13.33
CA GLY A 427 29.97 5.20 -13.09
C GLY A 427 30.95 6.30 -13.48
N LEU A 428 32.17 6.18 -12.97
CA LEU A 428 33.30 7.00 -13.39
C LEU A 428 33.73 6.57 -14.79
N GLN A 429 33.81 7.52 -15.72
CA GLN A 429 34.29 7.31 -17.08
C GLN A 429 35.54 8.15 -17.33
N GLU A 430 36.51 7.59 -18.05
CA GLU A 430 37.68 8.34 -18.54
C GLU A 430 37.41 8.71 -20.00
N ILE A 431 37.42 10.00 -20.29
CA ILE A 431 37.08 10.56 -21.60
C ILE A 431 38.24 11.44 -22.05
N VAL A 432 38.63 11.32 -23.32
CA VAL A 432 39.67 12.16 -23.93
C VAL A 432 39.10 13.56 -24.18
N ILE A 433 39.70 14.59 -23.58
CA ILE A 433 39.44 16.00 -23.88
C ILE A 433 40.64 16.56 -24.67
N PRO A 434 40.45 17.38 -25.72
CA PRO A 434 41.55 18.16 -26.28
C PRO A 434 42.11 19.15 -25.25
N ASP A 435 43.43 19.15 -25.04
CA ASP A 435 44.13 20.14 -24.22
C ASP A 435 45.30 20.73 -25.02
N LYS A 436 45.46 22.06 -24.95
CA LYS A 436 46.51 22.81 -25.66
C LYS A 436 47.83 22.85 -24.91
N ASN A 437 47.84 22.47 -23.63
CA ASN A 437 49.00 22.53 -22.75
C ASN A 437 49.84 21.23 -22.79
N GLU A 438 49.26 20.12 -23.27
CA GLU A 438 49.88 18.80 -23.24
C GLU A 438 50.37 18.40 -24.64
N PRO A 439 51.60 17.88 -24.81
CA PRO A 439 52.26 17.80 -26.13
C PRO A 439 51.63 16.80 -27.12
N GLN A 440 50.65 16.00 -26.70
CA GLN A 440 49.85 15.15 -27.59
C GLN A 440 48.55 15.83 -28.08
N GLY A 441 48.24 17.04 -27.60
CA GLY A 441 47.03 17.80 -27.97
C GLY A 441 45.74 17.31 -27.30
N PHE A 442 45.82 16.30 -26.44
CA PHE A 442 44.70 15.73 -25.69
C PHE A 442 45.15 15.22 -24.34
N ARG A 443 44.19 15.12 -23.40
CA ARG A 443 44.36 14.54 -22.07
C ARG A 443 43.22 13.61 -21.71
N LEU A 444 43.48 12.62 -20.87
CA LEU A 444 42.44 11.83 -20.24
C LEU A 444 41.84 12.60 -19.05
N ALA A 445 40.52 12.70 -19.01
CA ALA A 445 39.80 13.39 -17.93
C ALA A 445 38.68 12.52 -17.35
N LYS A 446 38.38 12.72 -16.07
CA LYS A 446 37.45 11.87 -15.31
C LYS A 446 36.09 12.53 -15.20
N PHE A 447 35.07 11.87 -15.73
CA PHE A 447 33.68 12.32 -15.77
C PHE A 447 32.75 11.36 -15.02
N ILE A 448 31.62 11.90 -14.54
CA ILE A 448 30.45 11.13 -14.17
C ILE A 448 29.25 11.69 -14.96
N THR A 449 28.40 10.79 -15.44
CA THR A 449 27.11 11.15 -16.06
C THR A 449 26.02 11.09 -15.00
N PHE A 450 25.31 12.21 -14.85
CA PHE A 450 24.20 12.38 -13.92
C PHE A 450 22.89 12.51 -14.69
N THR A 451 21.86 11.79 -14.25
CA THR A 451 20.54 11.83 -14.88
C THR A 451 19.46 12.15 -13.84
N ALA A 452 18.86 13.33 -13.95
CA ALA A 452 17.71 13.72 -13.15
C ALA A 452 16.43 13.25 -13.84
N SER A 453 15.58 12.47 -13.14
CA SER A 453 14.18 12.27 -13.52
C SER A 453 13.30 13.16 -12.66
N ALA A 454 12.49 13.99 -13.30
CA ALA A 454 11.73 15.06 -12.66
C ALA A 454 10.23 15.01 -13.06
N ASP A 455 9.38 15.49 -12.15
CA ASP A 455 7.94 15.67 -12.38
C ASP A 455 7.69 16.98 -13.15
N HIS A 456 7.23 16.87 -14.41
CA HIS A 456 6.98 18.05 -15.25
C HIS A 456 5.78 18.90 -14.79
N ARG A 457 5.03 18.49 -13.76
CA ARG A 457 3.97 19.33 -13.13
C ARG A 457 4.53 20.35 -12.13
N VAL A 458 5.77 20.17 -11.70
CA VAL A 458 6.42 20.96 -10.65
C VAL A 458 7.73 21.58 -11.13
N ILE A 459 8.46 20.87 -11.99
CA ILE A 459 9.78 21.26 -12.49
C ILE A 459 9.71 21.35 -14.02
N ASP A 460 9.64 22.57 -14.55
CA ASP A 460 9.74 22.79 -15.99
C ASP A 460 11.16 22.51 -16.51
N GLY A 461 11.27 22.20 -17.81
CA GLY A 461 12.56 21.97 -18.49
C GLY A 461 13.61 23.06 -18.22
N ALA A 462 13.22 24.33 -18.17
CA ALA A 462 14.12 25.44 -17.84
C ALA A 462 14.59 25.43 -16.37
N VAL A 463 13.69 25.16 -15.43
CA VAL A 463 14.00 25.08 -13.98
C VAL A 463 14.90 23.89 -13.69
N GLY A 464 14.58 22.73 -14.27
CA GLY A 464 15.41 21.53 -14.16
C GLY A 464 16.80 21.72 -14.80
N ALA A 465 16.89 22.40 -15.95
CA ALA A 465 18.17 22.73 -16.59
C ALA A 465 18.98 23.72 -15.74
N GLN A 466 18.34 24.69 -15.10
CA GLN A 466 18.99 25.61 -14.16
C GLN A 466 19.53 24.85 -12.93
N TRP A 467 18.75 23.96 -12.32
CA TRP A 467 19.20 23.12 -11.21
C TRP A 467 20.36 22.19 -11.61
N MET A 468 20.29 21.58 -12.81
CA MET A 468 21.37 20.72 -13.32
C MET A 468 22.65 21.52 -13.65
N LYS A 469 22.52 22.75 -14.16
CA LYS A 469 23.65 23.69 -14.30
C LYS A 469 24.28 24.00 -12.95
N VAL A 470 23.48 24.28 -11.91
CA VAL A 470 23.98 24.53 -10.56
C VAL A 470 24.66 23.29 -9.96
N LEU A 471 24.08 22.10 -10.13
CA LEU A 471 24.70 20.85 -9.68
C LEU A 471 26.07 20.64 -10.37
N LYS A 472 26.15 20.92 -11.67
CA LYS A 472 27.40 20.91 -12.44
C LYS A 472 28.42 21.92 -11.92
N GLU A 473 28.03 23.18 -11.71
CA GLU A 473 28.88 24.23 -11.11
C GLU A 473 29.44 23.82 -9.73
N ASN A 474 28.61 23.17 -8.91
CA ASN A 474 28.98 22.71 -7.57
C ASN A 474 29.97 21.53 -7.61
N ILE A 475 29.81 20.60 -8.55
CA ILE A 475 30.67 19.40 -8.69
C ILE A 475 31.99 19.72 -9.40
N GLU A 476 31.98 20.53 -10.46
CA GLU A 476 33.21 20.91 -11.19
C GLU A 476 34.08 21.89 -10.41
N ASN A 477 33.51 22.65 -9.47
CA ASN A 477 34.26 23.51 -8.56
C ASN A 477 33.75 23.31 -7.12
N PRO A 478 34.25 22.28 -6.39
CA PRO A 478 33.77 21.93 -5.04
C PRO A 478 33.80 23.05 -3.98
N ALA A 479 34.57 24.13 -4.20
CA ALA A 479 34.52 25.32 -3.37
C ALA A 479 33.11 25.97 -3.32
N ASN A 480 32.33 25.84 -4.40
CA ASN A 480 30.93 26.29 -4.48
C ASN A 480 29.98 25.50 -3.56
N ILE A 481 30.43 24.42 -2.92
CA ILE A 481 29.67 23.64 -1.92
C ILE A 481 29.85 24.24 -0.50
N ILE A 482 30.82 25.14 -0.32
CA ILE A 482 31.14 25.81 0.95
C ILE A 482 30.44 27.18 1.07
N LEU A 483 30.02 27.75 -0.07
CA LEU A 483 29.31 29.02 -0.20
C LEU A 483 27.78 28.86 -0.08
#